data_AF-A0A418GGI8-F1
#
_entry.id   AF-A0A418GGI8-F1
#
_cell.length_a   1.000
_cell.length_b   1.000
_cell.length_c   1.000
_cell.angle_alpha   90.00
_cell.angle_beta   90.00
_cell.angle_gamma   90.00
#
_symmetry.space_group_name_H-M   'P 1'
#
loop_
_entity.id
_entity.type
_entity.pdbx_description
1 polymer ?
#
loop_
_entity_poly.entity_id
_entity_poly.type
_entity_poly.pdbx_seq_one_letter_code
_entity_poly.pdbx_strand_id
1 'polypeptide(L)' 'MQSLTTALENLLRHLSQEIPATPGIRVIDIPFPLKDAFDALSWLASQQVYPQFYWQQRNGDEEAAVLGAITRF' A
#
# COMPACT_ATOMS: atom_id res chain seq x y z
N MET A 1 -8.85 -11.59 -1.11
CA MET A 1 -9.13 -10.21 -0.62
C MET A 1 -9.03 -10.05 0.90
N GLN A 2 -9.24 -11.10 1.71
CA GLN A 2 -9.23 -10.99 3.18
C GLN A 2 -7.91 -10.44 3.75
N SER A 3 -6.75 -10.84 3.20
CA SER A 3 -5.44 -10.32 3.63
C SER A 3 -5.31 -8.79 3.49
N LEU A 4 -5.85 -8.21 2.41
CA LEU A 4 -5.83 -6.77 2.18
C LEU A 4 -6.74 -6.03 3.16
N THR A 5 -7.95 -6.55 3.41
CA THR A 5 -8.86 -5.97 4.38
C THR A 5 -8.22 -5.93 5.78
N THR A 6 -7.63 -7.03 6.23
CA THR A 6 -6.93 -7.09 7.52
C THR A 6 -5.74 -6.12 7.59
N ALA A 7 -4.98 -5.98 6.50
CA ALA A 7 -3.87 -5.01 6.45
C ALA A 7 -4.38 -3.56 6.55
N LEU A 8 -5.48 -3.23 5.86
CA LEU A 8 -6.10 -1.90 5.91
C LEU A 8 -6.70 -1.60 7.29
N GLU A 9 -7.37 -2.56 7.93
CA GLU A 9 -7.86 -2.41 9.31
C GLU A 9 -6.72 -2.13 10.29
N ASN A 10 -5.60 -2.85 10.14
CA ASN A 10 -4.40 -2.60 10.93
C ASN A 10 -3.81 -1.22 10.66
N LEU A 11 -3.76 -0.76 9.40
CA LEU A 11 -3.31 0.58 9.05
C LEU A 11 -4.20 1.64 9.70
N LEU A 12 -5.52 1.51 9.61
CA LEU A 12 -6.48 2.43 10.21
C LEU A 12 -6.31 2.53 11.73
N ARG A 13 -6.00 1.41 12.41
CA ARG A 13 -5.70 1.39 13.84
C ARG A 13 -4.42 2.15 14.21
N HIS A 14 -3.41 2.18 13.35
CA HIS A 14 -2.23 3.03 13.56
C HIS A 14 -2.56 4.50 13.33
N LEU A 15 -3.36 4.81 12.30
CA LEU A 15 -3.81 6.17 12.01
C LEU A 15 -4.76 6.75 13.07
N SER A 16 -5.43 5.91 13.87
CA SER A 16 -6.29 6.36 14.97
C SER A 16 -5.53 6.66 16.27
N GLN A 17 -4.23 6.36 16.34
CA GLN A 17 -3.40 6.72 17.50
C GLN A 17 -3.07 8.22 17.47
N GLU A 18 -2.51 8.73 18.57
CA GLU A 18 -2.10 10.12 18.64
C GLU A 18 -0.98 10.41 17.61
N ILE A 19 -1.25 11.34 16.69
CA ILE A 19 -0.28 11.85 15.74
C ILE A 19 -0.02 13.32 16.10
N PRO A 20 1.23 13.71 16.41
CA PRO A 20 1.54 15.06 16.85
C PRO A 20 1.23 16.06 15.74
N ALA A 21 0.58 17.18 16.09
CA ALA A 21 0.27 18.29 15.19
C ALA A 21 1.50 19.17 14.88
N THR A 22 2.62 18.53 14.55
CA THR A 22 3.91 19.15 14.23
C THR A 22 4.39 18.67 12.86
N PRO A 23 5.12 19.51 12.08
CA PRO A 23 5.69 19.09 10.81
C PRO A 23 6.58 17.84 10.96
N GLY A 24 6.51 16.93 9.99
CA GLY A 24 7.35 15.73 9.97
C GLY A 24 6.90 14.70 8.96
N ILE A 25 7.56 13.55 8.98
CA ILE A 25 7.24 12.37 8.17
C ILE A 25 7.08 11.14 9.08
N ARG A 26 6.22 10.20 8.66
CA ARG A 26 6.05 8.88 9.27
C ARG A 26 5.94 7.84 8.15
N VAL A 27 6.50 6.67 8.39
CA VAL A 27 6.34 5.48 7.54
C VAL A 27 5.68 4.42 8.43
N ILE A 28 4.61 3.79 7.94
CA ILE A 28 3.85 2.78 8.66
C ILE A 28 3.85 1.51 7.80
N ASP A 29 4.65 0.52 8.20
CA ASP A 29 4.74 -0.75 7.51
C ASP A 29 3.81 -1.78 8.16
N ILE A 30 2.91 -2.36 7.37
CA ILE A 30 1.99 -3.41 7.81
C ILE A 30 2.38 -4.72 7.10
N PRO A 31 2.72 -5.80 7.83
CA PRO A 31 2.99 -7.08 7.23
C PRO A 31 1.79 -7.57 6.40
N PHE A 32 2.03 -7.88 5.13
CA PHE A 32 1.00 -8.36 4.21
C PHE A 32 1.20 -9.86 3.94
N PRO A 33 0.34 -10.74 4.47
CA PRO A 33 0.50 -12.19 4.28
C PRO A 33 0.12 -12.59 2.84
N LEU A 34 1.12 -13.06 2.10
CA LEU A 34 0.99 -13.57 0.72
C LEU A 34 0.44 -15.01 0.64
N LYS A 35 -0.42 -15.41 1.60
CA LYS A 35 -0.90 -16.80 1.70
C LYS A 35 -1.70 -17.26 0.47
N ASP A 36 -2.40 -16.32 -0.17
CA ASP A 36 -2.99 -16.49 -1.48
C ASP A 36 -2.26 -15.54 -2.44
N ALA A 37 -1.93 -15.99 -3.66
CA ALA A 37 -1.28 -15.16 -4.67
C ALA A 37 -2.11 -13.88 -4.87
N PHE A 38 -1.66 -12.78 -4.28
CA PHE A 38 -2.33 -11.50 -4.36
C PHE A 38 -1.99 -10.88 -5.72
N ASP A 39 -2.99 -10.74 -6.58
CA ASP A 39 -2.83 -10.05 -7.86
C ASP A 39 -2.82 -8.54 -7.64
N ALA A 40 -1.62 -8.00 -7.42
CA ALA A 40 -1.41 -6.58 -7.13
C ALA A 40 -1.76 -5.69 -8.33
N LEU A 41 -1.54 -6.17 -9.56
CA LEU A 41 -1.84 -5.43 -10.78
C LEU A 41 -3.35 -5.26 -10.97
N SER A 42 -4.12 -6.34 -10.83
CA SER A 42 -5.59 -6.27 -10.89
C SER A 42 -6.17 -5.43 -9.76
N TRP A 43 -5.60 -5.53 -8.55
CA TRP A 43 -5.99 -4.65 -7.44
C TRP A 43 -5.76 -3.18 -7.79
N LEU A 44 -4.59 -2.82 -8.33
CA LEU A 44 -4.27 -1.45 -8.69
C LEU A 44 -5.21 -0.91 -9.79
N ALA A 45 -5.47 -1.72 -10.82
CA ALA A 45 -6.38 -1.37 -11.91
C ALA A 45 -7.84 -1.17 -11.47
N SER A 46 -8.26 -1.78 -10.36
CA SER A 46 -9.60 -1.58 -9.80
C SER A 46 -9.78 -0.23 -9.09
N GLN A 47 -8.69 0.48 -8.78
CA GLN A 47 -8.73 1.75 -8.07
C GLN A 47 -9.13 2.91 -9.00
N GLN A 48 -9.93 3.84 -8.48
CA GLN A 48 -10.31 5.07 -9.19
C GLN A 48 -9.33 6.23 -8.93
N VAL A 49 -8.37 6.04 -8.02
CA VAL A 49 -7.39 7.06 -7.62
C VAL A 49 -6.18 7.02 -8.56
N TYR A 50 -5.61 8.19 -8.85
CA TYR A 50 -4.43 8.38 -9.70
C TYR A 50 -3.41 9.31 -9.02
N PRO A 51 -2.10 9.20 -9.35
CA PRO A 51 -1.51 8.28 -10.34
C PRO A 51 -1.41 6.83 -9.84
N GLN A 52 -1.19 5.91 -10.77
CA GLN A 52 -0.94 4.49 -10.52
C GLN A 52 0.42 4.14 -11.12
N PHE A 53 1.26 3.44 -10.36
CA PHE A 53 2.57 2.96 -10.82
C PHE A 53 2.75 1.49 -10.42
N TYR A 54 2.94 0.64 -11.41
CA TYR A 54 3.22 -0.79 -11.22
C TYR A 54 4.61 -1.11 -11.75
N TRP A 55 5.37 -1.89 -11.00
CA TRP A 55 6.70 -2.34 -11.39
C TRP A 55 6.94 -3.77 -10.89
N GLN A 56 7.55 -4.58 -11.74
CA GLN A 56 7.99 -5.93 -11.40
C GLN A 56 9.40 -6.13 -11.94
N GLN A 57 10.29 -6.68 -11.11
CA GLN A 57 11.64 -6.96 -11.53
C GLN A 57 11.66 -8.09 -12.56
N ARG A 58 12.61 -8.05 -13.50
CA ARG A 58 12.73 -9.02 -14.59
C ARG A 58 12.79 -10.50 -14.19
N ASN A 59 13.26 -10.80 -12.97
CA ASN A 59 13.33 -12.17 -12.43
C ASN A 59 12.04 -12.62 -11.73
N GLY A 60 11.12 -11.69 -11.45
CA GLY A 60 9.85 -11.97 -10.80
C GLY A 60 9.89 -12.02 -9.26
N ASP A 61 11.07 -11.87 -8.64
CA ASP A 61 11.22 -12.00 -7.18
C ASP A 61 10.82 -10.74 -6.41
N GLU A 62 10.74 -9.59 -7.10
CA GLU A 62 10.34 -8.30 -6.54
C GLU A 62 9.21 -7.69 -7.36
N GLU A 63 8.19 -7.18 -6.67
CA GLU A 63 7.00 -6.57 -7.26
C GLU A 63 6.53 -5.41 -6.37
N ALA A 64 6.04 -4.33 -6.99
CA ALA A 64 5.47 -3.18 -6.30
C ALA A 64 4.28 -2.58 -7.07
N ALA A 65 3.21 -2.28 -6.34
CA ALA A 65 2.08 -1.50 -6.80
C ALA A 65 1.93 -0.26 -5.90
N VAL A 66 2.00 0.94 -6.49
CA VAL A 66 1.94 2.22 -5.78
C VAL A 66 0.74 3.04 -6.28
N LEU A 67 -0.03 3.58 -5.35
CA LEU A 67 -1.26 4.33 -5.61
C LEU A 67 -1.19 5.73 -4.98
N GLY A 68 -1.52 6.75 -5.77
CA GLY A 68 -1.53 8.14 -5.33
C GLY A 68 -0.14 8.80 -5.36
N ALA A 69 -0.09 10.10 -5.07
CA ALA A 69 1.16 10.85 -5.00
C ALA A 69 1.07 11.90 -3.87
N ILE A 70 1.85 11.70 -2.81
CA ILE A 70 2.02 12.71 -1.74
C ILE A 70 2.73 13.95 -2.32
N THR A 71 3.70 13.75 -3.21
CA THR A 71 4.44 14.79 -3.93
C THR A 71 4.83 14.27 -5.32
N ARG A 72 4.98 15.16 -6.30
CA ARG A 72 5.47 14.86 -7.65
C ARG A 72 6.83 15.54 -7.84
N PHE A 73 7.77 14.85 -8.49
CA PHE A 73 9.14 15.31 -8.73
C PHE A 73 9.40 15.42 -10.22
#